data_AF-A0A285ZWJ0-F1
#
_entry.id   AF-A0A285ZWJ0-F1
#
_cell.length_a   1.000
_cell.length_b   1.000
_cell.length_c   1.000
_cell.angle_alpha   90.00
_cell.angle_beta   90.00
_cell.angle_gamma   90.00
#
_symmetry.space_group_name_H-M   'P 1'
#
loop_
_entity.id
_entity.type
_entity.pdbx_description
1 polymer ?
#
loop_
_entity_poly.entity_id
_entity_poly.type
_entity_poly.pdbx_seq_one_letter_code
_entity_poly.pdbx_strand_id
1 'polypeptide(L)'
;MLNECMNRDNIVIGGMDQLSTHLKNRFVQISAITESSDGTYFMLDFAPDTAKLNLLIKQMDAFIKGYIAVNGDPAQAYGFNVNCGRKLINNIWYNDPEFGHRIEMQINGRHQKLFVVDVMGGTGDYSVFNQDFEYLGEIYMFANEDEEDYGIFAEPDWSSPNKWRASTKLLKPYLKRIIELVNGSLKQGVELIPTV
;
A
#
# COMPACT_ATOMS: atom_id res chain seq x y z
N MET A 1 -25.50 -8.41 53.06
CA MET A 1 -26.07 -8.66 51.72
C MET A 1 -25.26 -7.82 50.75
N LEU A 2 -24.51 -8.51 49.88
CA LEU A 2 -23.48 -7.95 49.01
C LEU A 2 -24.11 -7.21 47.82
N ASN A 3 -23.54 -6.05 47.51
CA ASN A 3 -23.68 -5.35 46.25
C ASN A 3 -23.22 -6.27 45.11
N GLU A 4 -24.11 -6.62 44.19
CA GLU A 4 -23.70 -7.15 42.90
C GLU A 4 -23.73 -6.05 41.85
N CYS A 5 -22.54 -5.85 41.30
CA CYS A 5 -22.16 -4.86 40.33
C CYS A 5 -23.03 -4.93 39.08
N MET A 6 -23.65 -3.80 38.73
CA MET A 6 -23.89 -3.47 37.32
C MET A 6 -22.52 -3.31 36.66
N ASN A 7 -21.96 -4.40 36.15
CA ASN A 7 -20.87 -4.35 35.20
C ASN A 7 -21.48 -3.89 33.87
N ARG A 8 -21.59 -2.55 33.71
CA ARG A 8 -21.75 -1.97 32.38
C ARG A 8 -20.46 -2.28 31.66
N ASP A 9 -20.56 -3.09 30.61
CA ASP A 9 -19.51 -3.26 29.63
C ASP A 9 -19.03 -1.87 29.17
N ASN A 10 -17.97 -1.38 29.80
CA ASN A 10 -17.14 -0.34 29.23
C ASN A 10 -16.44 -1.00 28.04
N ILE A 11 -17.13 -1.05 26.91
CA ILE A 11 -16.48 -1.22 25.62
C ILE A 11 -15.48 -0.08 25.56
N VAL A 12 -14.21 -0.40 25.77
CA VAL A 12 -13.11 0.48 25.38
C VAL A 12 -13.26 0.59 23.87
N ILE A 13 -13.96 1.62 23.41
CA ILE A 13 -13.98 2.01 22.00
C ILE A 13 -12.51 2.21 21.66
N GLY A 14 -11.96 1.32 20.84
CA GLY A 14 -10.56 1.36 20.46
C GLY A 14 -10.29 2.69 19.77
N GLY A 15 -9.12 3.29 19.99
CA GLY A 15 -8.80 4.57 19.34
C GLY A 15 -8.91 4.50 17.82
N MET A 16 -8.74 3.30 17.22
CA MET A 16 -8.92 3.06 15.78
C MET A 16 -10.38 3.14 15.29
N ASP A 17 -11.37 2.86 16.14
CA ASP A 17 -12.80 2.88 15.78
C ASP A 17 -13.27 4.29 15.35
N GLN A 18 -12.55 5.33 15.76
CA GLN A 18 -12.86 6.71 15.40
C GLN A 18 -12.14 7.20 14.14
N LEU A 19 -11.22 6.41 13.56
CA LEU A 19 -10.39 6.86 12.44
C LEU A 19 -11.23 7.28 11.23
N SER A 20 -12.25 6.49 10.86
CA SER A 20 -13.15 6.82 9.75
C SER A 20 -13.87 8.14 9.95
N THR A 21 -14.30 8.43 11.18
CA THR A 21 -14.94 9.71 11.53
C THR A 21 -13.95 10.87 11.39
N HIS A 22 -12.74 10.71 11.92
CA HIS A 22 -11.71 11.73 11.81
C HIS A 22 -11.25 11.98 10.36
N LEU A 23 -11.14 10.93 9.55
CA LEU A 23 -10.83 11.03 8.13
C LEU A 23 -11.90 11.81 7.38
N LYS A 24 -13.19 11.45 7.53
CA LYS A 24 -14.29 12.18 6.87
C LYS A 24 -14.35 13.66 7.29
N ASN A 25 -14.13 13.94 8.58
CA ASN A 25 -14.16 15.32 9.08
C ASN A 25 -13.00 16.16 8.54
N ARG A 26 -11.82 15.56 8.36
CA ARG A 26 -10.61 16.26 7.92
C ARG A 26 -10.49 16.37 6.40
N PHE A 27 -10.94 15.34 5.68
CA PHE A 27 -10.81 15.23 4.23
C PHE A 27 -12.20 15.13 3.61
N VAL A 28 -12.84 16.28 3.46
CA VAL A 28 -14.22 16.42 2.93
C VAL A 28 -14.40 15.87 1.51
N GLN A 29 -13.29 15.64 0.79
CA GLN A 29 -13.26 15.05 -0.55
C GLN A 29 -13.45 13.52 -0.54
N ILE A 30 -13.33 12.88 0.62
CA ILE A 30 -13.64 11.46 0.78
C ILE A 30 -15.16 11.31 0.73
N SER A 31 -15.66 10.72 -0.35
CA SER A 31 -17.09 10.50 -0.59
C SER A 31 -17.64 9.33 0.22
N ALA A 32 -16.84 8.28 0.42
CA ALA A 32 -17.20 7.14 1.25
C ALA A 32 -15.96 6.56 1.96
N ILE A 33 -16.21 5.95 3.12
CA ILE A 33 -15.26 5.11 3.82
C ILE A 33 -16.00 3.84 4.20
N THR A 34 -15.42 2.70 3.84
CA THR A 34 -15.83 1.38 4.33
C THR A 34 -14.71 0.84 5.20
N GLU A 35 -15.01 0.35 6.39
CA GLU A 35 -14.03 -0.22 7.31
C GLU A 35 -14.37 -1.68 7.62
N SER A 36 -13.35 -2.51 7.82
CA SER A 36 -13.51 -3.88 8.29
C SER A 36 -13.99 -3.90 9.74
N SER A 37 -14.64 -4.99 10.14
CA SER A 37 -15.20 -5.14 11.49
C SER A 37 -14.17 -5.14 12.62
N ASP A 38 -12.91 -5.45 12.30
CA ASP A 38 -11.77 -5.45 13.22
C ASP A 38 -10.99 -4.13 13.19
N GLY A 39 -11.39 -3.15 12.37
CA GLY A 39 -10.75 -1.83 12.29
C GLY A 39 -9.34 -1.85 11.71
N THR A 40 -8.95 -2.93 11.02
CA THR A 40 -7.61 -3.08 10.43
C THR A 40 -7.55 -2.64 8.97
N TYR A 41 -8.68 -2.62 8.28
CA TYR A 41 -8.73 -2.37 6.84
C TYR A 41 -9.77 -1.31 6.45
N PHE A 42 -9.37 -0.39 5.59
CA PHE A 42 -10.17 0.76 5.18
C PHE A 42 -10.19 0.92 3.66
N MET A 43 -11.37 1.04 3.07
CA MET A 43 -11.56 1.47 1.68
C MET A 43 -11.99 2.94 1.67
N LEU A 44 -11.18 3.79 1.07
CA LEU A 44 -11.36 5.24 0.99
C LEU A 44 -11.71 5.64 -0.44
N ASP A 45 -12.95 6.07 -0.65
CA ASP A 45 -13.42 6.46 -1.98
C ASP A 45 -13.44 7.98 -2.12
N PHE A 46 -12.56 8.53 -2.96
CA PHE A 46 -12.60 9.92 -3.36
C PHE A 46 -13.60 10.14 -4.50
N ALA A 47 -14.23 11.32 -4.51
CA ALA A 47 -15.12 11.71 -5.59
C ALA A 47 -14.39 11.64 -6.96
N PRO A 48 -15.08 11.27 -8.05
CA PRO A 48 -14.52 11.36 -9.40
C PRO A 48 -13.97 12.77 -9.65
N ASP A 49 -12.85 12.86 -10.38
CA ASP A 49 -12.20 14.13 -10.74
C ASP A 49 -11.72 14.99 -9.56
N THR A 50 -11.47 14.38 -8.39
CA THR A 50 -10.87 15.06 -7.24
C THR A 50 -9.56 15.74 -7.64
N ALA A 51 -9.56 17.08 -7.68
CA ALA A 51 -8.39 17.85 -8.02
C ALA A 51 -7.28 17.69 -6.98
N LYS A 52 -6.02 17.63 -7.43
CA LYS A 52 -4.83 17.47 -6.57
C LYS A 52 -4.91 16.26 -5.64
N LEU A 53 -5.44 15.14 -6.15
CA LEU A 53 -5.58 13.89 -5.40
C LEU A 53 -4.26 13.44 -4.75
N ASN A 54 -3.13 13.58 -5.46
CA ASN A 54 -1.80 13.28 -4.93
C ASN A 54 -1.47 14.08 -3.65
N LEU A 55 -1.78 15.38 -3.61
CA LEU A 55 -1.57 16.21 -2.43
C LEU A 55 -2.49 15.78 -1.27
N LEU A 56 -3.75 15.45 -1.56
CA LEU A 56 -4.69 14.97 -0.56
C LEU A 56 -4.24 13.64 0.04
N ILE A 57 -3.82 12.68 -0.81
CA ILE A 57 -3.28 11.40 -0.37
C ILE A 57 -2.05 11.61 0.50
N LYS A 58 -1.14 12.53 0.15
CA LYS A 58 0.03 12.85 0.96
C LYS A 58 -0.32 13.42 2.33
N GLN A 59 -1.29 14.33 2.40
CA GLN A 59 -1.76 14.89 3.67
C GLN A 59 -2.48 13.82 4.51
N MET A 60 -3.23 12.95 3.86
CA MET A 60 -3.92 11.83 4.47
C MET A 60 -2.94 10.78 5.02
N ASP A 61 -1.91 10.40 4.26
CA ASP A 61 -0.83 9.51 4.71
C ASP A 61 -0.15 10.04 5.97
N ALA A 62 0.21 11.34 5.98
CA ALA A 62 0.79 11.97 7.16
C ALA A 62 -0.14 11.95 8.38
N PHE A 63 -1.44 12.18 8.15
CA PHE A 63 -2.45 12.13 9.21
C PHE A 63 -2.63 10.71 9.76
N ILE A 64 -2.81 9.71 8.89
CA ILE A 64 -3.02 8.31 9.26
C ILE A 64 -1.80 7.78 10.02
N LYS A 65 -0.57 8.05 9.55
CA LYS A 65 0.66 7.69 10.29
C LYS A 65 0.67 8.23 11.71
N GLY A 66 0.36 9.51 11.88
CA GLY A 66 0.29 10.13 13.20
C GLY A 66 -0.83 9.53 14.06
N TYR A 67 -1.97 9.20 13.46
CA TYR A 67 -3.10 8.62 14.16
C TYR A 67 -2.80 7.19 14.66
N ILE A 68 -2.27 6.33 13.78
CA ILE A 68 -1.87 4.95 14.11
C ILE A 68 -0.78 4.94 15.17
N ALA A 69 0.19 5.87 15.09
CA ALA A 69 1.25 5.95 16.10
C ALA A 69 0.72 6.25 17.52
N VAL A 70 -0.45 6.89 17.64
CA VAL A 70 -1.07 7.24 18.95
C VAL A 70 -2.12 6.22 19.37
N ASN A 71 -2.88 5.67 18.42
CA ASN A 71 -4.11 4.92 18.69
C ASN A 71 -4.10 3.47 18.19
N GLY A 72 -3.17 3.13 17.30
CA GLY A 72 -3.05 1.81 16.70
C GLY A 72 -2.15 0.88 17.51
N ASP A 73 -2.27 -0.41 17.24
CA ASP A 73 -1.37 -1.44 17.75
C ASP A 73 -0.13 -1.52 16.82
N PRO A 74 1.10 -1.32 17.33
CA PRO A 74 2.31 -1.40 16.53
C PRO A 74 2.58 -2.79 15.94
N ALA A 75 2.00 -3.85 16.50
CA ALA A 75 2.10 -5.23 15.97
C ALA A 75 1.01 -5.53 14.93
N GLN A 76 0.02 -4.66 14.77
CA GLN A 76 -1.09 -4.83 13.84
C GLN A 76 -0.81 -4.09 12.53
N ALA A 77 -0.92 -4.79 11.42
CA ALA A 77 -0.93 -4.21 10.09
C ALA A 77 -2.26 -3.49 9.83
N TYR A 78 -2.20 -2.31 9.22
CA TYR A 78 -3.37 -1.52 8.83
C TYR A 78 -3.35 -1.23 7.33
N GLY A 79 -4.38 -1.67 6.61
CA GLY A 79 -4.49 -1.54 5.15
C GLY A 79 -5.47 -0.46 4.72
N PHE A 80 -5.10 0.30 3.68
CA PHE A 80 -5.90 1.39 3.13
C PHE A 80 -5.93 1.29 1.61
N ASN A 81 -7.09 0.98 1.05
CA ASN A 81 -7.33 1.09 -0.39
C ASN A 81 -7.83 2.50 -0.70
N VAL A 82 -7.10 3.20 -1.56
CA VAL A 82 -7.45 4.54 -2.00
C VAL A 82 -8.01 4.45 -3.40
N ASN A 83 -9.31 4.70 -3.54
CA ASN A 83 -10.02 4.71 -4.80
C ASN A 83 -10.37 6.14 -5.21
N CYS A 84 -10.52 6.37 -6.52
CA CYS A 84 -11.11 7.58 -7.07
C CYS A 84 -12.09 7.18 -8.17
N GLY A 85 -13.38 7.37 -7.93
CA GLY A 85 -14.43 6.80 -8.78
C GLY A 85 -14.35 5.27 -8.83
N ARG A 86 -14.19 4.68 -10.02
CA ARG A 86 -14.08 3.21 -10.21
C ARG A 86 -12.64 2.70 -10.33
N LYS A 87 -11.66 3.54 -9.99
CA LYS A 87 -10.24 3.22 -10.17
C LYS A 87 -9.56 3.12 -8.81
N LEU A 88 -8.89 1.99 -8.58
CA LEU A 88 -7.93 1.84 -7.50
C LEU A 88 -6.69 2.70 -7.82
N ILE A 89 -6.41 3.65 -6.94
CA ILE A 89 -5.32 4.62 -7.12
C ILE A 89 -4.06 4.14 -6.41
N ASN A 90 -4.20 3.63 -5.19
CA ASN A 90 -3.08 3.11 -4.42
C ASN A 90 -3.58 2.20 -3.30
N ASN A 91 -2.74 1.29 -2.87
CA ASN A 91 -2.88 0.58 -1.62
C ASN A 91 -1.78 1.07 -0.68
N ILE A 92 -2.14 1.43 0.56
CA ILE A 92 -1.18 1.90 1.56
C ILE A 92 -1.33 1.03 2.78
N TRP A 93 -0.23 0.43 3.21
CA TRP A 93 -0.23 -0.35 4.44
C TRP A 93 0.78 0.21 5.43
N TYR A 94 0.37 0.19 6.69
CA TYR A 94 1.15 0.63 7.83
C TYR A 94 1.44 -0.58 8.71
N ASN A 95 2.62 -0.59 9.32
CA ASN A 95 3.16 -1.69 10.12
C ASN A 95 3.30 -3.03 9.37
N ASP A 96 3.08 -3.03 8.05
CA ASP A 96 3.33 -4.17 7.17
C ASP A 96 4.63 -3.93 6.39
N PRO A 97 5.71 -4.68 6.68
CA PRO A 97 6.97 -4.56 5.96
C PRO A 97 6.94 -5.22 4.55
N GLU A 98 5.94 -6.05 4.26
CA GLU A 98 5.85 -6.84 3.02
C GLU A 98 5.00 -6.17 1.94
N PHE A 99 4.14 -5.21 2.31
CA PHE A 99 3.13 -4.64 1.42
C PHE A 99 3.66 -3.82 0.23
N GLY A 100 4.94 -3.43 0.22
CA GLY A 100 5.49 -2.71 -0.93
C GLY A 100 6.95 -2.33 -0.78
N HIS A 101 7.59 -2.04 -1.91
CA HIS A 101 9.02 -1.83 -1.98
C HIS A 101 9.34 -0.34 -2.09
N ARG A 102 10.04 0.18 -1.07
CA ARG A 102 10.55 1.55 -1.07
C ARG A 102 11.97 1.56 -1.59
N ILE A 103 12.19 2.24 -2.72
CA ILE A 103 13.49 2.28 -3.38
C ILE A 103 13.88 3.72 -3.72
N GLU A 104 15.17 4.06 -3.59
CA GLU A 104 15.67 5.40 -3.90
C GLU A 104 16.44 5.40 -5.22
N MET A 105 16.12 6.35 -6.11
CA MET A 105 16.77 6.45 -7.42
C MET A 105 16.73 7.83 -8.05
N GLN A 106 17.49 8.02 -9.12
CA GLN A 106 17.54 9.26 -9.89
C GLN A 106 16.59 9.17 -11.09
N ILE A 107 15.44 9.84 -11.07
CA ILE A 107 14.51 9.91 -12.21
C ILE A 107 14.45 11.35 -12.72
N ASN A 108 14.67 11.53 -14.03
CA ASN A 108 14.71 12.85 -14.69
C ASN A 108 15.69 13.83 -13.99
N GLY A 109 16.85 13.35 -13.57
CA GLY A 109 17.87 14.16 -12.91
C GLY A 109 17.53 14.59 -11.47
N ARG A 110 16.47 14.02 -10.87
CA ARG A 110 16.10 14.26 -9.46
C ARG A 110 16.18 12.97 -8.66
N HIS A 111 16.69 13.08 -7.44
CA HIS A 111 16.61 12.00 -6.47
C HIS A 111 15.16 11.83 -6.02
N GLN A 112 14.61 10.64 -6.15
CA GLN A 112 13.23 10.31 -5.81
C GLN A 112 13.20 9.02 -4.99
N LYS A 113 12.31 9.02 -3.98
CA LYS A 113 11.87 7.79 -3.32
C LYS A 113 10.67 7.25 -4.08
N LEU A 114 10.75 6.02 -4.53
CA LEU A 114 9.67 5.33 -5.22
C LEU A 114 9.01 4.33 -4.30
N PHE A 115 7.72 4.18 -4.49
CA PHE A 115 6.91 3.15 -3.86
C PHE A 115 6.36 2.24 -4.94
N VAL A 116 6.80 0.99 -4.93
CA VAL A 116 6.40 -0.05 -5.89
C VAL A 116 5.47 -1.01 -5.16
N VAL A 117 4.22 -1.07 -5.59
CA VAL A 117 3.17 -1.86 -4.94
C VAL A 117 2.46 -2.76 -5.92
N ASP A 118 2.10 -3.95 -5.44
CA ASP A 118 1.13 -4.81 -6.11
C ASP A 118 -0.27 -4.24 -5.87
N VAL A 119 -0.93 -3.84 -6.96
CA VAL A 119 -2.27 -3.22 -6.89
C VAL A 119 -3.35 -4.20 -7.35
N MET A 120 -2.95 -5.31 -8.02
CA MET A 120 -3.86 -6.26 -8.67
C MET A 120 -3.79 -7.68 -8.07
N GLY A 121 -2.95 -7.92 -7.06
CA GLY A 121 -2.97 -9.14 -6.24
C GLY A 121 -2.39 -10.35 -6.95
N GLY A 122 -1.08 -10.35 -7.18
CA GLY A 122 -0.32 -11.51 -7.65
C GLY A 122 -0.21 -11.66 -9.17
N THR A 123 -0.77 -10.74 -9.96
CA THR A 123 -0.77 -10.85 -11.44
C THR A 123 0.60 -10.56 -12.08
N GLY A 124 1.57 -10.09 -11.29
CA GLY A 124 2.84 -9.61 -11.81
C GLY A 124 2.79 -8.16 -12.30
N ASP A 125 1.68 -7.44 -12.04
CA ASP A 125 1.52 -6.02 -12.35
C ASP A 125 1.73 -5.15 -11.11
N TYR A 126 2.73 -4.27 -11.16
CA TYR A 126 3.09 -3.38 -10.07
C TYR A 126 2.96 -1.93 -10.50
N SER A 127 2.30 -1.13 -9.67
CA SER A 127 2.27 0.31 -9.86
C SER A 127 3.46 0.97 -9.16
N VAL A 128 4.06 1.94 -9.84
CA VAL A 128 5.19 2.72 -9.33
C VAL A 128 4.73 4.15 -9.06
N PHE A 129 4.84 4.57 -7.81
CA PHE A 129 4.56 5.93 -7.35
C PHE A 129 5.84 6.63 -6.92
N ASN A 130 5.89 7.96 -7.00
CA ASN A 130 6.94 8.74 -6.35
C ASN A 130 6.57 9.09 -4.90
N GLN A 131 7.48 9.81 -4.23
CA GLN A 131 7.33 10.31 -2.85
C GLN A 131 6.11 11.24 -2.65
N ASP A 132 5.56 11.78 -3.73
CA ASP A 132 4.40 12.66 -3.74
C ASP A 132 3.11 11.90 -4.11
N PHE A 133 3.16 10.56 -4.14
CA PHE A 133 2.07 9.67 -4.54
C PHE A 133 1.57 9.93 -5.97
N GLU A 134 2.43 10.50 -6.83
CA GLU A 134 2.15 10.61 -8.26
C GLU A 134 2.47 9.28 -8.93
N TYR A 135 1.50 8.77 -9.69
CA TYR A 135 1.66 7.53 -10.45
C TYR A 135 2.61 7.77 -11.64
N LEU A 136 3.76 7.09 -11.64
CA LEU A 136 4.78 7.17 -12.69
C LEU A 136 4.56 6.15 -13.81
N GLY A 137 3.77 5.11 -13.54
CA GLY A 137 3.48 4.01 -14.46
C GLY A 137 3.50 2.65 -13.79
N GLU A 138 3.09 1.64 -14.55
CA GLU A 138 3.18 0.22 -14.19
C GLU A 138 4.49 -0.38 -14.67
N ILE A 139 5.00 -1.35 -13.91
CA ILE A 139 5.91 -2.40 -14.36
C ILE A 139 5.16 -3.73 -14.33
N TYR A 140 5.40 -4.58 -15.32
CA TYR A 140 4.69 -5.85 -15.43
C TYR A 140 5.58 -6.92 -16.05
N MET A 141 5.35 -8.17 -15.67
CA MET A 141 6.02 -9.32 -16.24
C MET A 141 5.27 -9.81 -17.49
N PHE A 142 5.99 -10.20 -18.55
CA PHE A 142 5.38 -10.90 -19.68
C PHE A 142 5.06 -12.34 -19.26
N ALA A 143 3.84 -12.80 -19.52
CA ALA A 143 3.58 -14.23 -19.59
C ALA A 143 4.47 -14.81 -20.69
N ASN A 144 5.19 -15.90 -20.42
CA ASN A 144 5.90 -16.61 -21.49
C ASN A 144 4.84 -17.06 -22.51
N GLU A 145 5.08 -16.85 -23.82
CA GLU A 145 4.12 -17.24 -24.88
C GLU A 145 3.81 -18.75 -24.89
N ASP A 146 4.60 -19.55 -24.17
CA ASP A 146 4.49 -21.01 -24.05
C ASP A 146 3.93 -21.52 -22.71
N GLU A 147 3.49 -20.63 -21.80
CA GLU A 147 2.95 -21.02 -20.50
C GLU A 147 1.42 -20.93 -20.52
N GLU A 148 0.78 -22.09 -20.65
CA GLU A 148 -0.66 -22.27 -20.48
C GLU A 148 -1.12 -21.63 -19.17
N ASP A 149 -1.92 -20.58 -19.32
CA ASP A 149 -2.91 -20.04 -18.38
C ASP A 149 -2.75 -20.54 -16.94
N TYR A 150 -1.82 -19.95 -16.19
CA TYR A 150 -1.62 -20.28 -14.78
C TYR A 150 -2.75 -19.70 -13.94
N GLY A 151 -3.84 -20.46 -13.86
CA GLY A 151 -4.66 -20.53 -12.67
C GLY A 151 -3.77 -20.85 -11.47
N ILE A 152 -3.86 -20.03 -10.43
CA ILE A 152 -2.96 -19.92 -9.27
C ILE A 152 -1.70 -19.13 -9.63
N PHE A 153 -1.76 -17.82 -9.37
CA PHE A 153 -0.68 -16.86 -9.57
C PHE A 153 0.60 -17.32 -8.86
N ALA A 154 1.54 -17.90 -9.61
CA ALA A 154 2.89 -18.09 -9.12
C ALA A 154 3.48 -16.71 -8.79
N GLU A 155 4.20 -16.62 -7.66
CA GLU A 155 4.86 -15.37 -7.29
C GLU A 155 5.75 -14.86 -8.44
N PRO A 156 5.78 -13.55 -8.72
CA PRO A 156 6.53 -13.01 -9.84
C PRO A 156 8.03 -13.35 -9.76
N ASP A 157 8.64 -13.74 -10.89
CA ASP A 157 10.07 -13.99 -10.97
C ASP A 157 10.87 -12.68 -11.04
N TRP A 158 11.20 -12.13 -9.88
CA TRP A 158 12.03 -10.94 -9.71
C TRP A 158 13.52 -11.17 -10.03
N SER A 159 13.95 -12.42 -10.23
CA SER A 159 15.35 -12.74 -10.55
C SER A 159 15.71 -12.49 -12.01
N SER A 160 14.69 -12.33 -12.87
CA SER A 160 14.85 -12.20 -14.33
C SER A 160 14.40 -10.83 -14.86
N PRO A 161 15.19 -9.74 -14.71
CA PRO A 161 14.80 -8.40 -15.18
C PRO A 161 14.37 -8.30 -16.65
N ASN A 162 14.81 -9.23 -17.50
CA ASN A 162 14.46 -9.27 -18.91
C ASN A 162 13.01 -9.72 -19.19
N LYS A 163 12.34 -10.36 -18.23
CA LYS A 163 10.93 -10.74 -18.32
C LYS A 163 9.98 -9.58 -18.01
N TRP A 164 10.51 -8.48 -17.46
CA TRP A 164 9.74 -7.33 -17.06
C TRP A 164 9.71 -6.24 -18.13
N ARG A 165 8.62 -5.47 -18.18
CA ARG A 165 8.51 -4.22 -18.95
C ARG A 165 7.93 -3.11 -18.09
N ALA A 166 8.04 -1.90 -18.62
CA ALA A 166 7.41 -0.72 -18.06
C ALA A 166 6.43 -0.14 -19.07
N SER A 167 5.27 0.30 -18.59
CA SER A 167 4.23 0.98 -19.37
C SER A 167 4.69 2.34 -19.91
N THR A 168 5.69 2.98 -19.28
CA THR A 168 6.13 4.33 -19.65
C THR A 168 7.60 4.41 -20.05
N LYS A 169 7.92 5.34 -20.96
CA LYS A 169 9.31 5.70 -21.33
C LYS A 169 10.09 6.28 -20.16
N LEU A 170 9.39 6.81 -19.15
CA LEU A 170 9.98 7.37 -17.94
C LEU A 170 10.65 6.29 -17.09
N LEU A 171 9.97 5.16 -16.88
CA LEU A 171 10.46 4.06 -16.04
C LEU A 171 11.37 3.09 -16.79
N LYS A 172 11.23 2.98 -18.11
CA LYS A 172 11.99 2.03 -18.94
C LYS A 172 13.52 2.05 -18.71
N PRO A 173 14.20 3.20 -18.58
CA PRO A 173 15.65 3.24 -18.29
C PRO A 173 16.02 2.71 -16.91
N TYR A 174 15.08 2.71 -15.97
CA TYR A 174 15.30 2.34 -14.56
C TYR A 174 14.80 0.94 -14.22
N LEU A 175 14.02 0.32 -15.12
CA LEU A 175 13.34 -0.95 -14.89
C LEU A 175 14.24 -2.01 -14.27
N LYS A 176 15.41 -2.29 -14.88
CA LYS A 176 16.34 -3.31 -14.37
C LYS A 176 16.73 -3.06 -12.91
N ARG A 177 17.03 -1.80 -12.55
CA ARG A 177 17.38 -1.40 -11.19
C ARG A 177 16.19 -1.50 -10.24
N ILE A 178 14.99 -1.17 -10.69
CA ILE A 178 13.76 -1.36 -9.91
C ILE A 178 13.63 -2.84 -9.53
N ILE A 179 13.69 -3.74 -10.52
CA ILE A 179 13.59 -5.20 -10.31
C ILE A 179 14.66 -5.70 -9.35
N GLU A 180 15.92 -5.30 -9.54
CA GLU A 180 17.03 -5.74 -8.68
C GLU A 180 16.84 -5.32 -7.21
N LEU A 181 16.37 -4.10 -6.95
CA LEU A 181 16.14 -3.62 -5.59
C LEU A 181 14.92 -4.26 -4.94
N VAL A 182 13.86 -4.51 -5.70
CA VAL A 182 12.70 -5.28 -5.23
C VAL A 182 13.12 -6.70 -4.86
N ASN A 183 13.81 -7.40 -5.77
CA ASN A 183 14.34 -8.74 -5.52
C ASN A 183 15.26 -8.79 -4.29
N GLY A 184 16.13 -7.80 -4.14
CA GLY A 184 16.99 -7.67 -2.96
C GLY A 184 16.20 -7.52 -1.66
N SER A 185 15.12 -6.73 -1.68
CA SER A 185 14.23 -6.55 -0.52
C SER A 185 13.53 -7.84 -0.14
N LEU A 186 13.07 -8.63 -1.12
CA LEU A 186 12.42 -9.92 -0.90
C LEU A 186 13.38 -10.95 -0.28
N LYS A 187 14.64 -10.99 -0.74
CA LYS A 187 15.65 -11.91 -0.18
C LYS A 187 16.02 -11.60 1.27
N GLN A 188 15.97 -10.33 1.67
CA GLN A 188 16.22 -9.93 3.07
C GLN A 188 15.08 -10.33 4.02
N GLY A 189 13.89 -10.64 3.50
CA GLY A 189 12.82 -11.30 4.26
C GLY A 189 13.12 -12.78 4.60
N VAL A 190 14.21 -13.34 4.08
CA VAL A 190 14.68 -14.71 4.33
C VAL A 190 16.04 -14.67 5.03
N GLU A 191 16.13 -14.02 6.19
CA GLU A 191 17.20 -14.31 7.15
C GLU A 191 16.66 -15.29 8.19
N LEU A 192 16.80 -16.59 7.91
CA LEU A 192 16.84 -17.60 8.96
C LEU A 192 18.03 -17.25 9.85
N ILE A 193 17.75 -16.72 11.04
CA ILE A 193 18.74 -16.57 12.11
C ILE A 193 19.41 -17.94 12.29
N PRO A 194 20.73 -18.08 12.07
CA PRO A 194 21.41 -19.33 12.38
C PRO A 194 21.32 -19.52 13.89
N THR A 195 20.63 -20.58 14.32
CA THR A 195 20.62 -21.04 15.70
C THR A 195 22.06 -21.39 16.08
N VAL A 196 22.61 -20.64 17.03
CA VAL A 196 23.86 -21.00 17.72
C VAL A 196 23.52 -21.96 18.85
#